data_AF-A0A9E3U0Z9-F1
#
_entry.id   AF-A0A9E3U0Z9-F1
#
_cell.length_a   1.000
_cell.length_b   1.000
_cell.length_c   1.000
_cell.angle_alpha   90.00
_cell.angle_beta   90.00
_cell.angle_gamma   90.00
#
_symmetry.space_group_name_H-M   'P 1'
#
loop_
_entity.id
_entity.type
_entity.pdbx_description
1 polymer ?
#
loop_
_entity_poly.entity_id
_entity_poly.type
_entity_poly.pdbx_seq_one_letter_code
_entity_poly.pdbx_strand_id
1 'polypeptide(L)' 'RRVKETFGVPTFAYQVSGEYAMLAAAAENGWLDRDAAMLESLLAFKRAGADGVLTYFALEAARLLA' A
#
# COMPACT_ATOMS: atom_id res chain seq x y z
N ARG A 1 -4.43 -4.47 -11.94
CA ARG A 1 -5.64 -4.36 -12.77
C ARG A 1 -5.75 -5.49 -13.79
N ARG A 2 -4.89 -5.56 -14.83
CA ARG A 2 -4.95 -6.61 -15.87
C ARG A 2 -5.13 -8.04 -15.32
N VAL A 3 -4.30 -8.45 -14.36
CA VAL A 3 -4.41 -9.78 -13.72
C VAL A 3 -5.81 -10.03 -13.14
N LYS A 4 -6.34 -9.07 -12.37
CA LYS A 4 -7.66 -9.18 -11.75
C LYS A 4 -8.77 -9.27 -12.80
N GLU A 5 -8.70 -8.45 -13.84
CA GLU A 5 -9.70 -8.41 -14.93
C GLU A 5 -9.65 -9.66 -15.81
N THR A 6 -8.46 -10.18 -16.12
CA THR A 6 -8.29 -11.34 -17.00
C THR A 6 -8.69 -12.65 -16.31
N PHE A 7 -8.31 -12.82 -15.04
CA PHE A 7 -8.45 -14.13 -14.38
C PHE A 7 -9.59 -14.18 -13.36
N GLY A 8 -10.06 -13.06 -12.84
CA GLY A 8 -11.17 -13.03 -11.87
C GLY A 8 -10.89 -13.70 -10.51
N VAL A 9 -9.68 -14.21 -10.29
CA VAL A 9 -9.27 -14.91 -9.05
C VAL A 9 -8.78 -13.95 -7.97
N PRO A 10 -8.68 -14.40 -6.70
CA PRO A 10 -8.01 -13.64 -5.65
C PRO A 10 -6.59 -13.24 -6.06
N THR A 11 -6.32 -11.94 -6.05
CA THR A 11 -5.05 -11.34 -6.50
C THR A 11 -4.42 -10.57 -5.36
N PHE A 12 -3.17 -10.89 -5.04
CA PHE A 12 -2.40 -10.20 -4.02
C PHE A 12 -1.30 -9.36 -4.66
N ALA A 13 -0.99 -8.22 -4.06
CA ALA A 13 0.15 -7.39 -4.44
C ALA A 13 1.14 -7.31 -3.27
N TYR A 14 2.42 -7.15 -3.57
CA TYR A 14 3.45 -6.90 -2.56
C TYR A 14 3.94 -5.47 -2.71
N GLN A 15 3.74 -4.65 -1.67
CA GLN A 15 4.40 -3.35 -1.55
C GLN A 15 5.81 -3.60 -1.03
N VAL A 16 6.78 -3.52 -1.95
CA VAL A 16 8.14 -4.01 -1.68
C VAL A 16 8.90 -3.09 -0.71
N SER A 17 10.01 -3.58 -0.16
CA SER A 17 10.82 -2.86 0.82
C SER A 17 11.31 -1.49 0.32
N GLY A 18 11.59 -1.37 -0.97
CA GLY A 18 11.97 -0.09 -1.60
C GLY A 18 10.85 0.96 -1.53
N GLU A 19 9.60 0.57 -1.81
CA GLU A 19 8.45 1.47 -1.72
C GLU A 19 8.22 1.94 -0.28
N TYR A 20 8.32 1.01 0.68
CA TYR A 20 8.28 1.33 2.11
C TYR A 20 9.38 2.34 2.48
N ALA A 21 10.63 2.06 2.12
CA ALA A 21 11.77 2.90 2.46
C ALA A 21 11.66 4.31 1.83
N MET A 22 11.14 4.41 0.60
CA MET A 22 10.91 5.68 -0.06
C MET A 22 9.87 6.54 0.68
N LEU A 23 8.73 5.95 1.05
CA LEU A 23 7.70 6.67 1.81
C LEU A 23 8.18 7.05 3.20
N ALA A 24 8.87 6.14 3.90
CA ALA A 24 9.43 6.40 5.21
C ALA A 24 10.46 7.54 5.17
N ALA A 25 11.42 7.50 4.23
CA ALA A 25 12.44 8.54 4.11
C ALA A 25 11.85 9.90 3.75
N ALA A 26 10.89 9.95 2.82
CA ALA A 26 10.24 11.20 2.45
C ALA A 26 9.42 11.80 3.61
N ALA A 27 8.75 10.96 4.40
CA ALA A 27 8.06 11.37 5.62
C ALA A 27 9.03 11.88 6.71
N GLU A 28 10.13 11.17 6.93
CA GLU A 28 11.18 11.56 7.89
C GLU A 28 11.82 12.91 7.54
N ASN A 29 11.92 13.23 6.24
CA ASN A 29 12.39 14.54 5.76
C ASN A 29 11.28 15.61 5.73
N GLY A 30 10.05 15.28 6.16
CA GLY A 30 8.91 16.20 6.19
C GLY A 30 8.38 16.60 4.82
N TRP A 31 8.69 15.85 3.76
CA TRP A 31 8.25 16.15 2.39
C TRP A 31 6.81 15.73 2.13
N LEU A 32 6.31 14.76 2.92
CA LEU A 32 4.96 14.24 2.82
C LEU A 32 4.42 13.87 4.20
N ASP A 33 3.09 13.91 4.32
CA ASP A 33 2.39 13.35 5.47
C ASP A 33 2.49 11.82 5.41
N ARG A 34 3.08 11.23 6.46
CA ARG A 34 3.39 9.80 6.52
C ARG A 34 2.14 8.94 6.37
N ASP A 35 1.12 9.23 7.18
CA ASP A 35 -0.04 8.37 7.34
C ASP A 35 -0.96 8.51 6.12
N ALA A 36 -1.14 9.74 5.62
CA ALA A 36 -1.91 10.00 4.41
C ALA A 36 -1.27 9.32 3.18
N ALA A 37 0.04 9.51 2.96
CA ALA A 37 0.73 8.92 1.81
C ALA A 37 0.76 7.38 1.88
N MET A 38 1.00 6.84 3.08
CA MET A 38 0.93 5.39 3.32
C MET A 38 -0.45 4.84 2.98
N LEU A 39 -1.52 5.39 3.58
CA LEU A 39 -2.89 4.91 3.34
C LEU A 39 -3.32 5.09 1.88
N GLU A 40 -2.94 6.20 1.24
CA GLU A 40 -3.22 6.43 -0.18
C GLU A 40 -2.55 5.38 -1.07
N SER A 41 -1.31 4.98 -0.76
CA SER A 41 -0.61 3.93 -1.50
C SER A 41 -1.35 2.58 -1.40
N LEU A 42 -1.84 2.22 -0.22
CA LEU A 42 -2.62 0.99 0.00
C LEU A 42 -3.99 1.05 -0.69
N LEU A 43 -4.64 2.22 -0.66
CA LEU A 43 -5.87 2.45 -1.40
C LEU A 43 -5.67 2.33 -2.91
N ALA A 44 -4.52 2.77 -3.43
CA ALA A 44 -4.17 2.61 -4.84
C ALA A 44 -4.06 1.13 -5.24
N PHE A 45 -3.47 0.27 -4.41
CA PHE A 45 -3.46 -1.18 -4.64
C PHE A 45 -4.89 -1.76 -4.66
N LYS A 46 -5.74 -1.37 -3.70
CA LYS A 46 -7.14 -1.81 -3.68
C LYS A 46 -7.89 -1.38 -4.94
N ARG A 47 -7.72 -0.12 -5.37
CA ARG A 47 -8.28 0.43 -6.62
C ARG A 47 -7.74 -0.26 -7.88
N ALA A 48 -6.51 -0.75 -7.84
CA ALA A 48 -5.91 -1.53 -8.92
C ALA A 48 -6.46 -2.97 -8.98
N GLY A 49 -7.27 -3.40 -8.01
CA GLY A 49 -7.91 -4.71 -7.97
C GLY A 49 -7.18 -5.75 -7.11
N ALA A 50 -6.29 -5.33 -6.21
CA ALA A 50 -5.72 -6.24 -5.22
C ALA A 50 -6.76 -6.58 -4.14
N ASP A 51 -6.92 -7.87 -3.86
CA ASP A 51 -7.77 -8.37 -2.78
C ASP A 51 -7.05 -8.34 -1.43
N GLY A 52 -5.72 -8.47 -1.46
CA GLY A 52 -4.83 -8.30 -0.31
C GLY A 52 -3.51 -7.64 -0.72
N VAL A 53 -2.88 -6.96 0.25
CA VAL A 53 -1.57 -6.31 0.08
C VAL A 53 -0.64 -6.85 1.14
N LEU A 54 0.46 -7.46 0.71
CA LEU A 54 1.59 -7.75 1.59
C LEU A 54 2.35 -6.43 1.74
N THR A 55 2.56 -5.98 2.97
CA THR A 55 3.23 -4.69 3.22
C THR A 55 3.80 -4.66 4.63
N TYR A 56 4.92 -3.94 4.79
CA TYR A 56 5.52 -3.63 6.09
C TYR A 56 4.66 -2.66 6.90
N PHE A 57 3.83 -1.85 6.23
CA PHE A 57 2.91 -0.91 6.87
C PHE A 57 1.64 -1.57 7.47
N ALA A 58 1.51 -2.89 7.42
CA ALA A 58 0.26 -3.58 7.75
C ALA A 58 -0.23 -3.28 9.19
N LEU A 59 0.67 -3.30 10.17
CA LEU A 59 0.32 -3.00 11.57
C LEU A 59 -0.05 -1.54 11.77
N GLU A 60 0.61 -0.62 11.06
CA GLU A 60 0.35 0.81 11.16
C GLU A 60 -0.98 1.18 10.49
N ALA A 61 -1.22 0.69 9.28
CA ALA A 61 -2.50 0.84 8.60
C ALA A 61 -3.66 0.25 9.43
N ALA A 62 -3.47 -0.92 10.05
CA ALA A 62 -4.48 -1.52 10.91
C ALA A 62 -4.85 -0.64 12.13
N ARG A 63 -3.89 0.07 12.72
CA ARG A 63 -4.14 0.99 13.84
C ARG A 63 -4.93 2.23 13.41
N LEU A 64 -4.70 2.73 12.20
CA LEU A 64 -5.38 3.91 11.68
C LEU A 64 -6.79 3.63 11.17
N LEU A 65 -7.09 2.38 10.82
CA LEU A 65 -8.38 1.96 10.27
C LEU A 65 -9.32 1.33 11.32
N ALA A 66 -8.87 1.21 12.57
CA ALA A 66 -9.66 0.70 13.70
C ALA A 66 -10.63 1.77 14.22
#